data_AF-A0A1G4YI89-F1
#
_entry.id   AF-A0A1G4YI89-F1
#
_cell.length_a   1.000
_cell.length_b   1.000
_cell.length_c   1.000
_cell.angle_alpha   90.00
_cell.angle_beta   90.00
_cell.angle_gamma   90.00
#
_symmetry.space_group_name_H-M   'P 1'
#
loop_
_entity.id
_entity.type
_entity.pdbx_description
1 polymer ?
#
loop_
_entity_poly.entity_id
_entity_poly.type
_entity_poly.pdbx_seq_one_letter_code
_entity_poly.pdbx_strand_id
1 'polypeptide(L)'
;MGEVLAQALRVLVGHRRAAYAAAALATAVNTVPDLARQVLVWEDPSRLHALAVDVVGVATAVLAQLWVTGALVDLPSAGPLRLGGALVRGTRTGWRAVRAAPGTVVAGVAAGGAVSAVITLPASIGALGAAHVLGPLGSPAVGAFAVAAVSDVVASVVTLPFLALVLVLVGAGPVGPGAGRAPGSP
;
A
#
# COMPACT_ATOMS: atom_id res chain seq x y z
N MET A 1 18.80 0.74 -7.45
CA MET A 1 17.80 0.34 -6.43
C MET A 1 17.67 1.41 -5.34
N GLY A 2 18.73 1.71 -4.57
CA GLY A 2 18.67 2.70 -3.47
C GLY A 2 18.24 4.11 -3.89
N GLU A 3 18.66 4.58 -5.06
CA GLU A 3 18.28 5.91 -5.58
C GLU A 3 16.78 6.05 -5.83
N VAL A 4 16.12 5.01 -6.35
CA VAL A 4 14.67 5.01 -6.61
C VAL A 4 13.89 5.08 -5.30
N LEU A 5 14.30 4.32 -4.28
CA LEU A 5 13.66 4.35 -2.96
C LEU A 5 13.82 5.72 -2.31
N ALA A 6 15.02 6.30 -2.36
CA ALA A 6 15.28 7.64 -1.85
C ALA A 6 14.49 8.72 -2.62
N GLN A 7 14.36 8.58 -3.94
CA GLN A 7 13.56 9.48 -4.76
C GLN A 7 12.06 9.36 -4.46
N ALA A 8 11.54 8.13 -4.28
CA ALA A 8 10.16 7.90 -3.86
C ALA A 8 9.88 8.61 -2.53
N LEU A 9 10.78 8.51 -1.56
CA LEU A 9 10.67 9.23 -0.28
C LEU A 9 10.68 10.75 -0.47
N ARG A 10 11.57 11.29 -1.31
CA ARG A 10 11.59 12.74 -1.60
C ARG A 10 10.28 13.22 -2.21
N VAL A 11 9.74 12.50 -3.19
CA VAL A 11 8.44 12.83 -3.80
C VAL A 11 7.32 12.73 -2.77
N LEU A 12 7.33 11.69 -1.93
CA LEU A 12 6.35 11.49 -0.87
C LEU A 12 6.36 12.65 0.13
N VAL A 13 7.54 13.07 0.58
CA VAL A 13 7.69 14.20 1.51
C VAL A 13 7.18 15.50 0.87
N GLY A 14 7.54 15.75 -0.40
CA GLY A 14 7.08 16.92 -1.15
C GLY A 14 5.56 16.96 -1.36
N HIS A 15 4.91 15.80 -1.49
CA HIS A 15 3.49 15.69 -1.82
C HIS A 15 2.67 14.93 -0.76
N ARG A 16 3.12 14.96 0.50
CA ARG A 16 2.58 14.15 1.59
C ARG A 16 1.05 14.21 1.71
N ARG A 17 0.47 15.41 1.59
CA ARG A 17 -0.98 15.60 1.74
C ARG A 17 -1.75 14.83 0.68
N ALA A 18 -1.35 14.96 -0.58
CA ALA A 18 -1.99 14.30 -1.71
C ALA A 18 -1.81 12.78 -1.63
N ALA A 19 -0.57 12.33 -1.35
CA ALA A 19 -0.23 10.93 -1.30
C ALA A 19 -0.93 10.18 -0.14
N TYR A 20 -0.93 10.75 1.07
CA TYR A 20 -1.64 10.17 2.21
C TYR A 20 -3.16 10.30 2.09
N ALA A 21 -3.71 11.33 1.46
CA ALA A 21 -5.15 11.41 1.20
C ALA A 21 -5.63 10.29 0.27
N ALA A 22 -4.86 10.02 -0.81
CA ALA A 22 -5.18 8.91 -1.72
C ALA A 22 -5.08 7.55 -1.02
N ALA A 23 -4.04 7.34 -0.20
CA ALA A 23 -3.92 6.11 0.58
C ALA A 23 -5.02 5.97 1.64
N ALA A 24 -5.36 7.03 2.38
CA ALA A 24 -6.46 7.01 3.34
C ALA A 24 -7.80 6.69 2.68
N LEU A 25 -8.07 7.25 1.50
CA LEU A 25 -9.28 6.93 0.74
C LEU A 25 -9.30 5.45 0.31
N ALA A 26 -8.20 4.95 -0.24
CA ALA A 26 -8.09 3.56 -0.65
C ALA A 26 -8.22 2.59 0.52
N THR A 27 -7.57 2.89 1.66
CA THR A 27 -7.69 2.10 2.89
C THR A 27 -9.13 2.14 3.40
N ALA A 28 -9.76 3.30 3.53
CA ALA A 28 -11.14 3.42 4.02
C ALA A 28 -12.15 2.62 3.19
N VAL A 29 -12.02 2.65 1.86
CA VAL A 29 -12.85 1.84 0.96
C VAL A 29 -12.61 0.34 1.15
N ASN A 30 -11.39 -0.07 1.45
CA ASN A 30 -11.03 -1.47 1.70
C ASN A 30 -11.36 -1.98 3.11
N THR A 31 -11.37 -1.12 4.13
CA THR A 31 -11.60 -1.54 5.52
C THR A 31 -13.02 -2.07 5.75
N VAL A 32 -14.02 -1.54 5.03
CA VAL A 32 -15.43 -1.94 5.20
C VAL A 32 -15.69 -3.39 4.75
N PRO A 33 -15.25 -3.83 3.55
CA PRO A 33 -15.33 -5.24 3.16
C PRO A 33 -14.55 -6.19 4.07
N ASP A 34 -13.44 -5.72 4.66
CA ASP A 34 -12.55 -6.57 5.46
C ASP A 34 -13.15 -6.88 6.83
N LEU A 35 -13.72 -5.87 7.50
CA LEU A 35 -14.47 -6.06 8.74
C LEU A 35 -15.72 -6.93 8.53
N ALA A 36 -16.45 -6.73 7.42
CA ALA A 36 -17.61 -7.55 7.08
C ALA A 36 -17.23 -9.01 6.81
N ARG A 37 -16.10 -9.28 6.14
CA ARG A 37 -15.58 -10.64 5.91
C ARG A 37 -15.16 -11.32 7.20
N GLN A 38 -14.48 -10.60 8.09
CA GLN A 38 -14.02 -11.14 9.38
C GLN A 38 -15.19 -11.46 10.31
N VAL A 39 -16.27 -10.68 10.27
CA VAL A 39 -17.50 -10.95 11.03
C VAL A 39 -18.28 -12.15 10.45
N LEU A 40 -18.35 -12.30 9.12
CA LEU A 40 -19.09 -13.40 8.48
C LEU A 40 -18.46 -14.79 8.68
N VAL A 41 -17.15 -14.89 8.92
CA VAL A 41 -16.44 -16.16 9.15
C VAL A 41 -16.28 -16.50 10.63
N TRP A 42 -16.71 -15.61 11.52
CA TRP A 42 -16.56 -15.78 12.97
C TRP A 42 -17.31 -17.01 13.52
N GLU A 43 -18.40 -17.44 12.88
CA GLU A 43 -19.23 -18.54 13.37
C GLU A 43 -18.94 -19.92 12.74
N ASP A 44 -18.17 -20.00 11.65
CA ASP A 44 -17.94 -21.29 10.95
C ASP A 44 -16.47 -21.45 10.46
N PRO A 45 -15.56 -21.95 11.32
CA PRO A 45 -14.11 -21.90 11.13
C PRO A 45 -13.59 -23.02 10.24
N SER A 46 -14.24 -23.29 9.11
CA SER A 46 -13.68 -24.22 8.13
C SER A 46 -12.45 -23.61 7.45
N ARG A 47 -11.39 -24.42 7.25
CA ARG A 47 -10.11 -23.96 6.65
C ARG A 47 -10.29 -23.31 5.27
N LEU A 48 -11.32 -23.73 4.53
CA LEU A 48 -11.65 -23.18 3.21
C LEU A 48 -12.22 -21.75 3.28
N HIS A 49 -13.03 -21.44 4.30
CA HIS A 49 -13.56 -20.09 4.50
C HIS A 49 -12.46 -19.13 4.96
N ALA A 50 -11.57 -19.57 5.86
CA ALA A 50 -10.39 -18.80 6.24
C ALA A 50 -9.48 -18.49 5.04
N LEU A 51 -9.22 -19.48 4.18
CA LEU A 51 -8.46 -19.28 2.94
C LEU A 51 -9.16 -18.31 1.97
N ALA A 52 -10.48 -18.43 1.81
CA ALA A 52 -11.23 -17.52 0.94
C ALA A 52 -11.17 -16.07 1.44
N VAL A 53 -11.31 -15.85 2.75
CA VAL A 53 -11.17 -14.50 3.35
C VAL A 53 -9.78 -13.93 3.11
N ASP A 54 -8.73 -14.75 3.27
CA ASP A 54 -7.35 -14.34 3.03
C ASP A 54 -7.12 -13.97 1.57
N VAL A 55 -7.58 -14.79 0.62
CA VAL A 55 -7.49 -14.50 -0.82
C VAL A 55 -8.20 -13.20 -1.19
N VAL A 56 -9.41 -12.97 -0.66
CA VAL A 56 -10.12 -11.72 -0.92
C VAL A 56 -9.41 -10.53 -0.26
N GLY A 57 -8.82 -10.72 0.92
CA GLY A 57 -8.02 -9.72 1.61
C GLY A 57 -6.83 -9.27 0.75
N VAL A 58 -6.04 -10.24 0.29
CA VAL A 58 -4.93 -10.00 -0.63
C VAL A 58 -5.40 -9.33 -1.93
N ALA A 59 -6.49 -9.81 -2.53
CA ALA A 59 -7.01 -9.22 -3.77
C ALA A 59 -7.42 -7.75 -3.58
N THR A 60 -8.13 -7.43 -2.49
CA THR A 60 -8.52 -6.06 -2.17
C THR A 60 -7.30 -5.18 -1.88
N ALA A 61 -6.30 -5.68 -1.15
CA ALA A 61 -5.05 -4.95 -0.89
C ALA A 61 -4.30 -4.64 -2.19
N VAL A 62 -4.21 -5.60 -3.11
CA VAL A 62 -3.61 -5.40 -4.44
C VAL A 62 -4.37 -4.34 -5.23
N LEU A 63 -5.70 -4.39 -5.24
CA LEU A 63 -6.52 -3.39 -5.94
C LEU A 63 -6.31 -1.99 -5.37
N ALA A 64 -6.27 -1.83 -4.04
CA ALA A 64 -5.95 -0.55 -3.42
C ALA A 64 -4.55 -0.07 -3.79
N GLN A 65 -3.54 -0.93 -3.73
CA GLN A 65 -2.17 -0.59 -4.11
C GLN A 65 -2.11 -0.11 -5.57
N LEU A 66 -2.76 -0.81 -6.49
CA LEU A 66 -2.81 -0.43 -7.90
C LEU A 66 -3.58 0.87 -8.10
N TRP A 67 -4.72 1.05 -7.43
CA TRP A 67 -5.48 2.30 -7.49
C TRP A 67 -4.64 3.48 -7.02
N VAL A 68 -3.96 3.38 -5.86
CA VAL A 68 -3.08 4.44 -5.35
C VAL A 68 -1.95 4.71 -6.35
N THR A 69 -1.31 3.66 -6.88
CA THR A 69 -0.27 3.79 -7.92
C THR A 69 -0.75 4.61 -9.12
N GLY A 70 -1.95 4.35 -9.62
CA GLY A 70 -2.50 5.09 -10.75
C GLY A 70 -3.03 6.49 -10.42
N ALA A 71 -3.36 6.75 -9.14
CA ALA A 71 -3.74 8.06 -8.65
C ALA A 71 -2.54 9.00 -8.48
N LEU A 72 -1.38 8.44 -8.13
CA LEU A 72 -0.13 9.16 -7.88
C LEU A 72 0.79 9.25 -9.11
N VAL A 73 0.38 8.72 -10.27
CA VAL A 73 1.27 8.54 -11.44
C VAL A 73 1.93 9.83 -11.93
N ASP A 74 1.25 10.98 -11.80
CA ASP A 74 1.74 12.27 -12.30
C ASP A 74 2.47 13.10 -11.22
N LEU A 75 2.46 12.67 -9.95
CA LEU A 75 3.07 13.39 -8.83
C LEU A 75 4.59 13.61 -8.96
N PRO A 76 5.40 12.64 -9.43
CA PRO A 76 6.84 12.87 -9.62
C PRO A 76 7.15 14.02 -10.57
N SER A 77 6.24 14.35 -11.49
CA SER A 77 6.35 15.46 -12.44
C SER A 77 5.64 16.74 -11.95
N ALA A 78 5.34 16.82 -10.64
CA ALA A 78 4.55 17.88 -10.01
C ALA A 78 3.12 18.04 -10.59
N GLY A 79 2.60 16.97 -11.21
CA GLY A 79 1.24 16.93 -11.74
C GLY A 79 0.19 16.66 -10.66
N PRO A 80 -1.11 16.87 -10.97
CA PRO A 80 -2.20 16.68 -10.03
C PRO A 80 -2.49 15.20 -9.74
N LEU A 81 -3.22 14.95 -8.64
CA LEU A 81 -3.85 13.64 -8.39
C LEU A 81 -4.89 13.32 -9.47
N ARG A 82 -4.93 12.07 -9.92
CA ARG A 82 -5.92 11.61 -10.90
C ARG A 82 -6.68 10.40 -10.42
N LEU A 83 -7.87 10.63 -9.89
CA LEU A 83 -8.68 9.56 -9.29
C LEU A 83 -9.41 8.73 -10.37
N GLY A 84 -9.94 9.38 -11.40
CA GLY A 84 -10.68 8.71 -12.48
C GLY A 84 -9.77 7.81 -13.32
N GLY A 85 -10.14 6.53 -13.50
CA GLY A 85 -9.35 5.55 -14.25
C GLY A 85 -8.05 5.12 -13.57
N ALA A 86 -7.90 5.38 -12.27
CA ALA A 86 -6.68 5.08 -11.52
C ALA A 86 -6.29 3.60 -11.56
N LEU A 87 -7.24 2.67 -11.42
CA LEU A 87 -6.95 1.23 -11.52
C LEU A 87 -6.29 0.85 -12.85
N VAL A 88 -6.84 1.30 -13.98
CA VAL A 88 -6.29 0.95 -15.30
C VAL A 88 -4.86 1.47 -15.46
N ARG A 89 -4.60 2.72 -15.04
CA ARG A 89 -3.25 3.29 -15.06
C ARG A 89 -2.32 2.56 -14.12
N GLY A 90 -2.76 2.33 -12.89
CA GLY A 90 -2.03 1.62 -11.85
C GLY A 90 -1.60 0.22 -12.27
N THR A 91 -2.52 -0.57 -12.82
CA THR A 91 -2.23 -1.91 -13.36
C THR A 91 -1.19 -1.84 -14.48
N ARG A 92 -1.33 -0.91 -15.43
CA ARG A 92 -0.35 -0.73 -16.52
C ARG A 92 1.03 -0.35 -15.97
N THR A 93 1.08 0.61 -15.05
CA THR A 93 2.32 1.10 -14.43
C THR A 93 2.98 0.01 -13.58
N GLY A 94 2.22 -0.67 -12.73
CA GLY A 94 2.70 -1.78 -11.91
C GLY A 94 3.25 -2.92 -12.76
N TRP A 95 2.53 -3.30 -13.82
CA TRP A 95 3.00 -4.33 -14.75
C TRP A 95 4.29 -3.93 -15.49
N ARG A 96 4.41 -2.67 -15.90
CA ARG A 96 5.65 -2.14 -16.48
C ARG A 96 6.78 -2.16 -15.45
N ALA A 97 6.52 -1.76 -14.20
CA ALA A 97 7.52 -1.73 -13.14
C ALA A 97 8.08 -3.12 -12.83
N VAL A 98 7.20 -4.12 -12.70
CA VAL A 98 7.61 -5.52 -12.47
C VAL A 98 8.44 -6.05 -13.63
N ARG A 99 8.09 -5.72 -14.88
CA ARG A 99 8.88 -6.14 -16.05
C ARG A 99 10.20 -5.39 -16.20
N ALA A 100 10.24 -4.10 -15.83
CA ALA A 100 11.42 -3.27 -16.01
C ALA A 100 12.48 -3.47 -14.92
N ALA A 101 12.07 -3.59 -13.65
CA ALA A 101 13.00 -3.74 -12.53
C ALA A 101 12.38 -4.56 -11.38
N PRO A 102 12.18 -5.88 -11.55
CA PRO A 102 11.54 -6.73 -10.54
C PRO A 102 12.27 -6.66 -9.19
N GLY A 103 13.60 -6.62 -9.19
CA GLY A 103 14.39 -6.52 -7.95
C GLY A 103 14.14 -5.22 -7.16
N THR A 104 13.88 -4.10 -7.85
CA THR A 104 13.57 -2.82 -7.17
C THR A 104 12.15 -2.85 -6.59
N VAL A 105 11.20 -3.49 -7.27
CA VAL A 105 9.84 -3.71 -6.74
C VAL A 105 9.90 -4.57 -5.48
N VAL A 106 10.64 -5.70 -5.52
CA VAL A 106 10.82 -6.58 -4.35
C VAL A 106 11.45 -5.82 -3.18
N ALA A 107 12.47 -4.99 -3.43
CA ALA A 107 13.07 -4.16 -2.38
C ALA A 107 12.10 -3.12 -1.82
N GLY A 108 11.27 -2.50 -2.66
CA GLY A 108 10.21 -1.59 -2.22
C GLY A 108 9.16 -2.29 -1.35
N VAL A 109 8.74 -3.50 -1.74
CA VAL A 109 7.83 -4.35 -0.95
C VAL A 109 8.47 -4.73 0.38
N ALA A 110 9.74 -5.16 0.38
CA ALA A 110 10.45 -5.53 1.60
C ALA A 110 10.62 -4.34 2.56
N ALA A 111 10.97 -3.14 2.04
CA ALA A 111 11.09 -1.93 2.84
C ALA A 111 9.73 -1.50 3.42
N GLY A 112 8.66 -1.51 2.61
CA GLY A 112 7.30 -1.24 3.07
C GLY A 112 6.84 -2.27 4.11
N GLY A 113 7.14 -3.54 3.91
CA GLY A 113 6.86 -4.63 4.84
C GLY A 113 7.60 -4.49 6.16
N ALA A 114 8.86 -4.04 6.15
CA ALA A 114 9.61 -3.76 7.37
C ALA A 114 9.00 -2.60 8.16
N VAL A 115 8.59 -1.51 7.50
CA VAL A 115 7.90 -0.39 8.16
C VAL A 115 6.55 -0.84 8.71
N SER A 116 5.79 -1.62 7.94
CA SER A 116 4.52 -2.21 8.39
C SER A 116 4.73 -3.05 9.65
N ALA A 117 5.71 -3.95 9.65
CA ALA A 117 6.03 -4.78 10.80
C ALA A 117 6.43 -3.96 12.03
N VAL A 118 7.18 -2.86 11.87
CA VAL A 118 7.50 -1.96 13.00
C VAL A 118 6.26 -1.31 13.60
N ILE A 119 5.24 -1.02 12.78
CA ILE A 119 3.97 -0.42 13.23
C ILE A 119 3.08 -1.48 13.89
N THR A 120 2.98 -2.67 13.31
CA THR A 120 2.00 -3.69 13.72
C THR A 120 2.53 -4.62 14.79
N LEU A 121 3.82 -4.99 14.80
CA LEU A 121 4.37 -5.94 15.77
C LEU A 121 4.24 -5.46 17.23
N PRO A 122 4.54 -4.21 17.59
CA PRO A 122 4.36 -3.74 18.98
C PRO A 122 2.90 -3.79 19.42
N ALA A 123 1.97 -3.44 18.52
CA ALA A 123 0.54 -3.49 18.77
C ALA A 123 0.08 -4.94 18.99
N SER A 124 0.53 -5.87 18.14
CA SER A 124 0.25 -7.30 18.27
C SER A 124 0.85 -7.91 19.55
N ILE A 125 2.08 -7.54 19.93
CA ILE A 125 2.71 -7.99 21.18
C ILE A 125 1.95 -7.44 22.39
N GLY A 126 1.57 -6.16 22.38
CA GLY A 126 0.80 -5.55 23.47
C GLY A 126 -0.61 -6.12 23.61
N ALA A 127 -1.23 -6.50 22.50
CA ALA A 127 -2.60 -7.02 22.45
C ALA A 127 -2.70 -8.53 22.78
N LEU A 128 -1.73 -9.34 22.35
CA LEU A 128 -1.78 -10.81 22.44
C LEU A 128 -0.78 -11.38 23.46
N GLY A 129 0.23 -10.60 23.86
CA GLY A 129 1.36 -11.06 24.66
C GLY A 129 2.39 -11.83 23.83
N ALA A 130 3.69 -11.63 24.11
CA ALA A 130 4.80 -12.16 23.31
C ALA A 130 4.76 -13.70 23.10
N ALA A 131 4.20 -14.45 24.04
CA ALA A 131 4.08 -15.90 23.96
C ALA A 131 2.97 -16.41 23.00
N HIS A 132 1.96 -15.59 22.71
CA HIS A 132 0.84 -15.96 21.82
C HIS A 132 1.00 -15.39 20.40
N VAL A 133 2.02 -14.57 20.15
CA VAL A 133 2.36 -14.09 18.80
C VAL A 133 2.87 -15.24 17.91
N LEU A 134 3.35 -16.34 18.50
CA LEU A 134 3.88 -17.53 17.81
C LEU A 134 3.16 -18.85 18.18
N GLY A 135 2.16 -18.80 19.07
CA GLY A 135 1.43 -19.97 19.59
C GLY A 135 -0.04 -19.99 19.15
N PRO A 136 -0.77 -21.11 19.33
CA PRO A 136 -2.17 -21.20 18.93
C PRO A 136 -3.01 -20.17 19.71
N LEU A 137 -3.58 -19.23 18.97
CA LEU A 137 -4.46 -18.22 19.53
C LEU A 137 -5.72 -18.90 20.05
N GLY A 138 -5.92 -18.93 21.37
CA GLY A 138 -7.26 -19.02 21.94
C GLY A 138 -8.10 -17.82 21.48
N SER A 139 -9.42 -17.80 21.75
CA SER A 139 -10.31 -16.72 21.30
C SER A 139 -9.80 -15.35 21.80
N PRO A 140 -9.26 -14.49 20.93
CA PRO A 140 -8.72 -13.21 21.35
C PRO A 140 -9.85 -12.31 21.86
N ALA A 141 -9.57 -11.54 22.92
CA ALA A 141 -10.52 -10.54 23.39
C ALA A 141 -10.79 -9.48 22.30
N VAL A 142 -12.03 -8.98 22.20
CA VAL A 142 -12.46 -7.98 21.20
C VAL A 142 -11.53 -6.75 21.13
N GLY A 143 -10.97 -6.34 22.27
CA GLY A 143 -9.99 -5.24 22.33
C GLY A 143 -8.67 -5.54 21.60
N ALA A 144 -8.16 -6.77 21.68
CA ALA A 144 -6.94 -7.17 20.99
C ALA A 144 -7.14 -7.19 19.47
N PHE A 145 -8.30 -7.63 19.03
CA PHE A 145 -8.70 -7.62 17.63
C PHE A 145 -8.84 -6.18 17.08
N ALA A 146 -9.47 -5.29 17.84
CA ALA A 146 -9.60 -3.88 17.45
C ALA A 146 -8.23 -3.19 17.32
N VAL A 147 -7.29 -3.45 18.23
CA VAL A 147 -5.92 -2.92 18.16
C VAL A 147 -5.19 -3.43 16.93
N ALA A 148 -5.29 -4.72 16.62
CA ALA A 148 -4.69 -5.30 15.42
C ALA A 148 -5.27 -4.65 14.14
N ALA A 149 -6.59 -4.55 14.03
CA ALA A 149 -7.25 -3.94 12.88
C ALA A 149 -6.87 -2.46 12.68
N VAL A 150 -6.82 -1.67 13.77
CA VAL A 150 -6.38 -0.27 13.70
C VAL A 150 -4.91 -0.18 13.28
N SER A 151 -4.05 -1.06 13.81
CA SER A 151 -2.63 -1.07 13.44
C SER A 151 -2.42 -1.41 11.96
N ASP A 152 -3.21 -2.32 11.38
CA ASP A 152 -3.17 -2.65 9.96
C ASP A 152 -3.67 -1.51 9.07
N VAL A 153 -4.71 -0.80 9.51
CA VAL A 153 -5.19 0.42 8.82
C VAL A 153 -4.09 1.48 8.80
N VAL A 154 -3.46 1.74 9.95
CA VAL A 154 -2.37 2.72 10.05
C VAL A 154 -1.18 2.30 9.19
N ALA A 155 -0.76 1.04 9.28
CA ALA A 155 0.33 0.51 8.49
C ALA A 155 0.06 0.62 6.98
N SER A 156 -1.16 0.30 6.54
CA SER A 156 -1.59 0.46 5.14
C SER A 156 -1.51 1.92 4.69
N VAL A 157 -2.09 2.85 5.44
CA VAL A 157 -2.05 4.29 5.10
C VAL A 157 -0.62 4.80 5.02
N VAL A 158 0.27 4.34 5.89
CA VAL A 158 1.67 4.76 5.93
C VAL A 158 2.48 4.19 4.76
N THR A 159 2.25 2.94 4.38
CA THR A 159 3.13 2.20 3.45
C THR A 159 2.66 2.23 1.99
N LEU A 160 1.35 2.29 1.73
CA LEU A 160 0.77 2.33 0.38
C LEU A 160 1.35 3.44 -0.51
N PRO A 161 1.48 4.71 -0.04
CA PRO A 161 2.02 5.79 -0.86
C PRO A 161 3.46 5.55 -1.32
N PHE A 162 4.29 5.01 -0.43
CA PHE A 162 5.70 4.76 -0.72
C PHE A 162 5.85 3.72 -1.82
N LEU A 163 5.21 2.55 -1.66
CA LEU A 163 5.27 1.49 -2.67
C LEU A 163 4.67 1.95 -4.00
N ALA A 164 3.59 2.74 -3.96
CA ALA A 164 2.98 3.32 -5.15
C ALA A 164 3.96 4.21 -5.91
N LEU A 165 4.70 5.08 -5.23
CA LEU A 165 5.69 5.95 -5.86
C LEU A 165 6.90 5.17 -6.38
N VAL A 166 7.32 4.09 -5.72
CA VAL A 166 8.34 3.18 -6.27
C VAL A 166 7.86 2.58 -7.59
N LEU A 167 6.63 2.07 -7.65
CA LEU A 167 6.04 1.53 -8.88
C LEU A 167 5.91 2.59 -9.97
N VAL A 168 5.53 3.82 -9.63
CA VAL A 168 5.45 4.93 -10.59
C VAL A 168 6.82 5.26 -11.15
N LEU A 169 7.83 5.47 -10.32
CA LEU A 169 9.17 5.86 -10.77
C LEU A 169 9.82 4.79 -11.65
N VAL A 170 9.59 3.51 -11.35
CA VAL A 170 10.10 2.40 -12.18
C VAL A 170 9.25 2.24 -13.46
N GLY A 171 7.92 2.31 -13.35
CA GLY A 171 6.99 1.98 -14.43
C GLY A 171 6.72 3.12 -15.43
N ALA A 172 6.97 4.37 -15.05
CA ALA A 172 6.86 5.53 -15.93
C ALA A 172 8.11 5.76 -16.79
N GLY A 173 9.24 5.13 -16.45
CA GLY A 173 10.53 5.36 -17.10
C GLY A 173 11.19 6.68 -16.68
N PRO A 174 12.47 6.92 -17.03
CA PRO A 174 13.15 8.16 -16.70
C PRO A 174 12.41 9.33 -17.34
N VAL A 175 11.96 10.29 -16.53
CA VAL A 175 11.61 11.62 -17.04
C VAL A 175 12.91 12.22 -17.57
N GLY A 176 13.08 12.18 -18.89
CA GLY A 176 14.26 12.74 -19.53
C GLY A 176 14.41 14.23 -19.18
N PRO A 177 15.63 14.72 -18.93
CA PRO A 177 15.89 16.15 -18.74
C PRO A 177 15.67 16.86 -20.08
N GLY A 178 14.43 17.30 -20.35
CA GLY A 178 14.10 17.94 -21.62
C GLY A 178 12.73 18.63 -21.72
N ALA A 179 11.83 18.47 -20.74
CA ALA A 179 10.52 19.15 -20.76
C ALA A 179 10.56 20.55 -20.11
N GLY A 180 11.70 21.24 -20.16
CA GLY A 180 11.90 22.58 -19.62
C GLY A 180 12.19 23.58 -20.73
N ARG A 181 11.24 24.48 -20.99
CA ARG A 181 11.34 25.73 -21.78
C ARG A 181 11.86 25.60 -23.23
N ALA A 182 10.93 25.76 -24.17
CA ALA A 182 11.20 26.71 -25.25
C ALA A 182 10.73 28.10 -24.75
N PRO A 183 11.64 29.06 -24.51
CA PRO A 183 11.25 30.46 -24.42
C PRO A 183 10.77 30.87 -25.81
N GLY A 184 9.64 31.59 -25.85
CA GLY A 184 9.17 32.22 -27.08
C GLY A 184 10.25 33.09 -27.71
N SER A 185 10.17 33.26 -29.01
CA SER A 185 10.84 34.30 -29.80
C SER A 185 10.22 34.31 -31.20
N PRO A 186 10.31 35.44 -31.91
CA PRO A 186 9.64 36.71 -31.70
C PRO A 186 8.38 36.86 -32.59
#